data_AF-A0A640VPG8-F1
#
_entry.id   AF-A0A640VPG8-F1
#
_cell.length_a   1.000
_cell.length_b   1.000
_cell.length_c   1.000
_cell.angle_alpha   90.00
_cell.angle_beta   90.00
_cell.angle_gamma   90.00
#
_symmetry.space_group_name_H-M   'P 1'
#
loop_
_entity.id
_entity.type
_entity.pdbx_description
1 polymer ?
#
loop_
_entity_poly.entity_id
_entity_poly.type
_entity_poly.pdbx_seq_one_letter_code
_entity_poly.pdbx_strand_id
1 'polypeptide(L)'
;MPKIRNGRPDITSITSGAELRRWYWLKSELEAQAKAVGIRATGGKFTILDRLAHFLDTGEAVWPGDVRSKPRSTFDWHSAALTPATVITDSYRNTQNVRRFVKAHAGEGFKFNIAFMAWMKANCGRTLADAVAEYHRLKAEAAKPGFQSQIAHHNQFNQYTRDFLADNPEKGMGDVRKYWALKRDMPSEDGRHVYDRSDLDLD
;
A
#
# COMPACT_ATOMS: atom_id res chain seq x y z
N MET A 1 -5.68 -24.88 12.48
CA MET A 1 -4.40 -24.78 13.21
C MET A 1 -3.43 -23.98 12.36
N PRO A 2 -2.75 -22.95 12.89
CA PRO A 2 -1.70 -22.26 12.12
C PRO A 2 -0.58 -23.25 11.85
N LYS A 3 -0.18 -23.42 10.58
CA LYS A 3 1.00 -24.22 10.23
C LYS A 3 2.21 -23.63 10.94
N ILE A 4 2.97 -24.47 11.65
CA ILE A 4 4.25 -24.12 12.26
C ILE A 4 5.15 -23.62 11.12
N ARG A 5 5.61 -22.38 11.23
CA ARG A 5 6.50 -21.75 10.24
C ARG A 5 7.93 -22.08 10.63
N ASN A 6 8.60 -22.95 9.89
CA ASN A 6 9.97 -23.34 10.17
C ASN A 6 10.90 -22.17 9.82
N GLY A 7 11.35 -21.39 10.81
CA GLY A 7 12.44 -20.41 10.69
C GLY A 7 12.11 -18.99 11.11
N ARG A 8 10.85 -18.56 10.98
CA ARG A 8 10.44 -17.21 11.41
C ARG A 8 10.14 -17.18 12.91
N PRO A 9 10.73 -16.25 13.69
CA PRO A 9 10.52 -16.13 15.13
C PRO A 9 9.07 -15.77 15.46
N ASP A 10 8.68 -16.06 16.71
CA ASP A 10 7.45 -15.52 17.26
C ASP A 10 7.57 -14.00 17.39
N ILE A 11 6.52 -13.25 17.05
CA ILE A 11 6.56 -11.79 17.14
C ILE A 11 6.82 -11.30 18.59
N THR A 12 6.41 -12.09 19.58
CA THR A 12 6.59 -11.80 21.00
C THR A 12 8.04 -11.93 21.46
N SER A 13 8.88 -12.69 20.75
CA SER A 13 10.30 -12.84 21.07
C SER A 13 11.17 -11.74 20.49
N ILE A 14 10.59 -10.81 19.71
CA ILE A 14 11.33 -9.72 19.07
C ILE A 14 11.51 -8.57 20.06
N THR A 15 12.76 -8.13 20.24
CA THR A 15 13.14 -7.12 21.25
C THR A 15 13.60 -5.79 20.65
N SER A 16 13.75 -5.69 19.33
CA SER A 16 14.13 -4.44 18.66
C SER A 16 13.31 -4.20 17.40
N GLY A 17 13.12 -2.93 17.05
CA GLY A 17 12.48 -2.50 15.82
C GLY A 17 13.27 -2.86 14.57
N ALA A 18 14.60 -2.92 14.66
CA ALA A 18 15.46 -3.40 13.57
C ALA A 18 15.15 -4.87 13.24
N GLU A 19 15.14 -5.75 14.25
CA GLU A 19 14.82 -7.17 14.05
C GLU A 19 13.37 -7.36 13.60
N LEU A 20 12.42 -6.61 14.18
CA LEU A 20 11.01 -6.70 13.78
C LEU A 20 10.81 -6.44 12.28
N ARG A 21 11.56 -5.47 11.72
CA ARG A 21 11.44 -5.07 10.32
C ARG A 21 11.96 -6.11 9.34
N ARG A 22 12.89 -6.98 9.74
CA ARG A 22 13.48 -8.01 8.88
C ARG A 22 12.47 -9.07 8.41
N TRP A 23 11.37 -9.24 9.13
CA TRP A 23 10.42 -10.33 8.93
C TRP A 23 9.10 -9.89 8.28
N TYR A 24 8.49 -10.79 7.50
CA TYR A 24 7.16 -10.55 6.95
C TYR A 24 6.06 -10.89 7.97
N TRP A 25 5.35 -9.86 8.45
CA TRP A 25 4.21 -10.02 9.36
C TRP A 25 2.86 -9.89 8.64
N LEU A 26 1.88 -10.71 9.01
CA LEU A 26 0.49 -10.41 8.67
C LEU A 26 0.00 -9.23 9.51
N LYS A 27 -0.95 -8.46 8.96
CA LYS A 27 -1.54 -7.33 9.69
C LYS A 27 -2.15 -7.76 11.03
N SER A 28 -2.83 -8.92 11.05
CA SER A 28 -3.44 -9.47 12.26
C SER A 28 -2.42 -9.82 13.35
N GLU A 29 -1.22 -10.28 12.96
CA GLU A 29 -0.12 -10.56 13.90
C GLU A 29 0.36 -9.26 14.55
N LEU A 30 0.59 -8.22 13.75
CA LEU A 30 0.96 -6.89 14.24
C LEU A 30 -0.13 -6.27 15.12
N GLU A 31 -1.40 -6.41 14.73
CA GLU A 31 -2.55 -5.92 15.51
C GLU A 31 -2.67 -6.63 16.86
N ALA A 32 -2.47 -7.95 16.90
CA ALA A 32 -2.49 -8.72 18.13
C ALA A 32 -1.36 -8.29 19.07
N GLN A 33 -0.13 -8.17 18.54
CA GLN A 33 1.01 -7.76 19.35
C GLN A 33 0.88 -6.32 19.85
N ALA A 34 0.44 -5.39 18.99
CA ALA A 34 0.22 -4.00 19.39
C ALA A 34 -0.78 -3.89 20.55
N LYS A 35 -1.86 -4.68 20.52
CA LYS A 35 -2.83 -4.75 21.63
C LYS A 35 -2.20 -5.34 22.90
N ALA A 36 -1.41 -6.41 22.77
CA ALA A 36 -0.78 -7.07 23.91
C ALA A 36 0.18 -6.15 24.67
N VAL A 37 0.94 -5.31 23.95
CA VAL A 37 1.87 -4.33 24.57
C VAL A 37 1.21 -2.98 24.89
N GLY A 38 -0.10 -2.84 24.71
CA GLY A 38 -0.85 -1.65 25.10
C GLY A 38 -0.70 -0.42 24.18
N ILE A 39 -0.29 -0.61 22.92
CA ILE A 39 -0.16 0.49 21.95
C ILE A 39 -1.29 0.49 20.90
N ARG A 40 -1.39 1.57 20.13
CA ARG A 40 -2.44 1.74 19.11
C ARG A 40 -2.32 0.71 17.97
N ALA A 41 -3.29 -0.19 17.88
CA ALA A 41 -3.36 -1.24 16.85
C ALA A 41 -4.15 -0.86 15.57
N THR A 42 -4.67 0.37 15.44
CA THR A 42 -5.49 0.77 14.27
C THR A 42 -4.65 1.42 13.16
N GLY A 43 -4.82 1.01 11.91
CA GLY A 43 -4.15 1.66 10.77
C GLY A 43 -3.79 0.68 9.66
N GLY A 44 -2.89 1.11 8.76
CA GLY A 44 -2.28 0.23 7.76
C GLY A 44 -1.23 -0.69 8.40
N LYS A 45 -0.91 -1.81 7.73
CA LYS A 45 0.09 -2.80 8.20
C LYS A 45 1.41 -2.13 8.61
N PHE A 46 1.98 -1.31 7.73
CA PHE A 46 3.27 -0.65 7.97
C PHE A 46 3.21 0.39 9.09
N THR A 47 2.09 1.10 9.25
CA THR A 47 1.89 2.00 10.39
C THR A 47 1.94 1.25 11.72
N ILE A 48 1.27 0.09 11.81
CA ILE A 48 1.27 -0.71 13.05
C ILE A 48 2.67 -1.28 13.30
N LEU A 49 3.35 -1.73 12.23
CA LEU A 49 4.76 -2.16 12.29
C LEU A 49 5.68 -1.06 12.83
N ASP A 50 5.56 0.17 12.33
CA ASP A 50 6.40 1.29 12.74
C ASP A 50 6.14 1.72 14.20
N ARG A 51 4.88 1.66 14.65
CA ARG A 51 4.54 1.89 16.07
C ARG A 51 5.17 0.83 16.98
N LEU A 52 5.02 -0.45 16.61
CA LEU A 52 5.61 -1.55 17.37
C LEU A 52 7.13 -1.41 17.43
N ALA A 53 7.76 -1.14 16.29
CA ALA A 53 9.20 -0.99 16.23
C ALA A 53 9.68 0.21 17.06
N HIS A 54 9.00 1.36 16.98
CA HIS A 54 9.31 2.50 17.82
C HIS A 54 9.16 2.19 19.32
N PHE A 55 8.09 1.49 19.71
CA PHE A 55 7.89 1.06 21.09
C PHE A 55 9.00 0.10 21.56
N LEU A 56 9.43 -0.85 20.72
CA LEU A 56 10.54 -1.76 21.04
C LEU A 56 11.86 -1.00 21.20
N ASP A 57 12.11 0.01 20.37
CA ASP A 57 13.37 0.76 20.37
C ASP A 57 13.44 1.80 21.50
N THR A 58 12.31 2.33 21.98
CA THR A 58 12.26 3.49 22.90
C THR A 58 11.47 3.28 24.18
N GLY A 59 10.58 2.28 24.22
CA GLY A 59 9.58 2.11 25.28
C GLY A 59 8.37 3.05 25.16
N GLU A 60 8.33 3.97 24.19
CA GLU A 60 7.26 4.96 24.06
C GLU A 60 6.05 4.42 23.28
N ALA A 61 4.87 4.49 23.90
CA ALA A 61 3.62 4.04 23.28
C ALA A 61 3.10 5.00 22.18
N VAL A 62 3.56 6.25 22.17
CA VAL A 62 3.11 7.31 21.26
C VAL A 62 4.12 7.48 20.14
N TRP A 63 3.79 6.94 18.97
CA TRP A 63 4.65 7.12 17.79
C TRP A 63 4.47 8.51 17.16
N PRO A 64 5.56 9.29 16.96
CA PRO A 64 5.48 10.63 16.36
C PRO A 64 4.80 10.66 14.98
N GLY A 65 4.89 9.57 14.21
CA GLY A 65 4.25 9.45 12.88
C GLY A 65 2.71 9.43 12.92
N ASP A 66 2.09 9.32 14.09
CA ASP A 66 0.63 9.43 14.23
C ASP A 66 0.11 10.85 14.16
N VAL A 67 0.97 11.86 14.33
CA VAL A 67 0.58 13.26 14.25
C VAL A 67 0.28 13.62 12.80
N ARG A 68 -1.02 13.60 12.46
CA ARG A 68 -1.51 14.09 11.16
C ARG A 68 -1.98 15.54 11.29
N SER A 69 -1.55 16.40 10.37
CA SER A 69 -2.14 17.73 10.21
C SER A 69 -3.61 17.59 9.82
N LYS A 70 -4.50 18.32 10.52
CA LYS A 70 -5.90 18.44 10.11
C LYS A 70 -5.96 19.18 8.76
N PRO A 71 -6.79 18.76 7.79
CA PRO A 71 -7.04 19.53 6.59
C PRO A 71 -7.59 20.92 6.96
N ARG A 72 -7.21 21.96 6.21
CA ARG A 72 -7.70 23.32 6.41
C ARG A 72 -9.04 23.55 5.75
N SER A 73 -9.29 22.89 4.62
CA SER A 73 -10.54 23.01 3.87
C SER A 73 -11.69 22.25 4.54
N THR A 74 -12.83 22.92 4.65
CA THR A 74 -14.12 22.36 5.07
C THR A 74 -15.02 21.95 3.90
N PHE A 75 -14.50 21.95 2.66
CA PHE A 75 -15.29 21.64 1.47
C PHE A 75 -15.93 20.24 1.54
N ASP A 76 -17.23 20.17 1.30
CA ASP A 76 -17.97 18.91 1.32
C ASP A 76 -17.87 18.14 0.00
N TRP A 77 -16.86 17.27 -0.09
CA TRP A 77 -16.67 16.39 -1.25
C TRP A 77 -17.77 15.32 -1.42
N HIS A 78 -18.69 15.12 -0.46
CA HIS A 78 -19.75 14.12 -0.58
C HIS A 78 -21.00 14.64 -1.29
N SER A 79 -21.37 15.90 -1.10
CA SER A 79 -22.64 16.42 -1.62
C SER A 79 -22.54 17.76 -2.35
N ALA A 80 -21.44 18.51 -2.22
CA ALA A 80 -21.32 19.80 -2.91
C ALA A 80 -21.43 19.64 -4.43
N ALA A 81 -22.03 20.65 -5.08
CA ALA A 81 -22.06 20.72 -6.54
C ALA A 81 -20.63 20.84 -7.08
N LEU A 82 -20.25 19.92 -7.96
CA LEU A 82 -18.93 19.90 -8.59
C LEU A 82 -19.02 20.49 -9.98
N THR A 83 -18.09 21.39 -10.30
CA THR A 83 -17.93 22.02 -11.62
C THR A 83 -16.51 21.80 -12.10
N PRO A 84 -16.23 21.97 -13.41
CA PRO A 84 -14.85 21.95 -13.92
C PRO A 84 -13.91 22.92 -13.18
N ALA A 85 -14.42 24.06 -12.71
CA ALA A 85 -13.66 25.05 -11.97
C ALA A 85 -13.47 24.72 -10.46
N THR A 86 -14.11 23.68 -9.94
CA THR A 86 -13.98 23.29 -8.53
C THR A 86 -12.52 22.95 -8.22
N VAL A 87 -11.95 23.64 -7.22
CA VAL A 87 -10.56 23.47 -6.80
C VAL A 87 -10.41 22.25 -5.89
N ILE A 88 -9.41 21.41 -6.17
CA ILE A 88 -8.99 20.30 -5.33
C ILE A 88 -8.38 20.87 -4.05
N THR A 89 -8.95 20.50 -2.91
CA THR A 89 -8.54 21.01 -1.60
C THR A 89 -7.75 19.98 -0.81
N ASP A 90 -7.09 20.39 0.25
CA ASP A 90 -6.32 19.50 1.14
C ASP A 90 -7.20 18.49 1.91
N SER A 91 -8.52 18.68 1.88
CA SER A 91 -9.53 17.75 2.40
C SER A 91 -10.09 16.78 1.36
N TYR A 92 -9.58 16.77 0.11
CA TYR A 92 -10.06 15.91 -0.98
C TYR A 92 -10.24 14.43 -0.60
N ARG A 93 -11.31 13.82 -1.13
CA ARG A 93 -11.66 12.41 -0.99
C ARG A 93 -12.18 11.85 -2.32
N ASN A 94 -11.86 10.60 -2.62
CA ASN A 94 -12.40 9.87 -3.77
C ASN A 94 -13.85 9.41 -3.50
N THR A 95 -14.77 10.36 -3.37
CA THR A 95 -16.19 10.07 -3.07
C THR A 95 -16.94 9.59 -4.30
N GLN A 96 -18.16 9.07 -4.10
CA GLN A 96 -19.06 8.76 -5.20
C GLN A 96 -19.48 10.03 -5.98
N ASN A 97 -19.52 11.18 -5.32
CA ASN A 97 -19.81 12.46 -5.98
C ASN A 97 -18.73 12.82 -7.00
N VAL A 98 -17.46 12.72 -6.60
CA VAL A 98 -16.32 12.91 -7.51
C VAL A 98 -16.34 11.87 -8.63
N ARG A 99 -16.64 10.59 -8.33
CA ARG A 99 -16.76 9.57 -9.37
C ARG A 99 -17.79 9.93 -10.44
N ARG A 100 -18.99 10.37 -10.03
CA ARG A 100 -20.05 10.80 -10.95
C ARG A 100 -19.59 11.97 -11.82
N PHE A 101 -18.99 12.98 -11.20
CA PHE A 101 -18.44 14.13 -11.92
C PHE A 101 -17.42 13.69 -12.98
N VAL A 102 -16.41 12.91 -12.60
CA VAL A 102 -15.34 12.52 -13.53
C VAL A 102 -15.88 11.59 -14.62
N LYS A 103 -16.80 10.67 -14.30
CA LYS A 103 -17.49 9.86 -15.33
C LYS A 103 -18.22 10.70 -16.37
N ALA A 104 -18.95 11.73 -15.94
CA ALA A 104 -19.68 12.61 -16.85
C ALA A 104 -18.76 13.38 -17.82
N HIS A 105 -17.51 13.67 -17.41
CA HIS A 105 -16.57 14.45 -18.22
C HIS A 105 -15.51 13.59 -18.94
N ALA A 106 -15.15 12.43 -18.40
CA ALA A 106 -14.09 11.55 -18.92
C ALA A 106 -14.60 10.23 -19.51
N GLY A 107 -15.90 9.97 -19.41
CA GLY A 107 -16.60 8.80 -19.94
C GLY A 107 -16.88 7.69 -18.90
N GLU A 108 -17.85 6.83 -19.22
CA GLU A 108 -18.36 5.77 -18.34
C GLU A 108 -17.31 4.74 -17.92
N GLY A 109 -16.24 4.57 -18.71
CA GLY A 109 -15.11 3.71 -18.41
C GLY A 109 -14.22 4.20 -17.28
N PHE A 110 -14.50 5.36 -16.66
CA PHE A 110 -13.69 5.90 -15.57
C PHE A 110 -13.62 4.96 -14.36
N LYS A 111 -12.38 4.72 -13.92
CA LYS A 111 -12.05 4.04 -12.66
C LYS A 111 -10.96 4.82 -11.95
N PHE A 112 -11.10 4.99 -10.64
CA PHE A 112 -9.99 5.44 -9.80
C PHE A 112 -8.86 4.41 -9.88
N ASN A 113 -7.72 4.81 -10.45
CA ASN A 113 -6.49 4.04 -10.44
C ASN A 113 -5.47 4.72 -9.52
N ILE A 114 -4.40 4.00 -9.17
CA ILE A 114 -3.39 4.46 -8.20
C ILE A 114 -2.72 5.76 -8.66
N ALA A 115 -2.35 5.85 -9.94
CA ALA A 115 -1.67 7.02 -10.50
C ALA A 115 -2.57 8.27 -10.42
N PHE A 116 -3.84 8.15 -10.82
CA PHE A 116 -4.81 9.24 -10.75
C PHE A 116 -5.07 9.67 -9.31
N MET A 117 -5.25 8.72 -8.38
CA MET A 117 -5.45 9.05 -6.96
C MET A 117 -4.23 9.72 -6.34
N ALA A 118 -3.01 9.31 -6.73
CA ALA A 118 -1.77 9.93 -6.29
C ALA A 118 -1.66 11.36 -6.84
N TRP A 119 -1.98 11.56 -8.12
CA TRP A 119 -2.01 12.88 -8.73
C TRP A 119 -3.00 13.81 -8.02
N MET A 120 -4.23 13.36 -7.76
CA MET A 120 -5.24 14.17 -7.05
C MET A 120 -4.73 14.63 -5.67
N LYS A 121 -4.04 13.75 -4.94
CA LYS A 121 -3.47 14.06 -3.62
C LYS A 121 -2.31 15.06 -3.70
N ALA A 122 -1.48 14.98 -4.73
CA ALA A 122 -0.33 15.86 -4.91
C ALA A 122 -0.70 17.24 -5.49
N ASN A 123 -1.89 17.39 -6.06
CA ASN A 123 -2.30 18.56 -6.84
C ASN A 123 -3.40 19.38 -6.15
N CYS A 124 -3.28 19.60 -4.83
CA CYS A 124 -4.10 20.59 -4.13
C CYS A 124 -3.90 21.98 -4.79
N GLY A 125 -4.99 22.69 -5.07
CA GLY A 125 -5.00 23.96 -5.79
C GLY A 125 -5.28 23.83 -7.30
N ARG A 126 -5.20 22.63 -7.89
CA ARG A 126 -5.67 22.37 -9.26
C ARG A 126 -7.17 22.24 -9.33
N THR A 127 -7.73 22.32 -10.53
CA THR A 127 -9.18 22.22 -10.77
C THR A 127 -9.60 20.78 -11.11
N LEU A 128 -10.91 20.50 -11.05
CA LEU A 128 -11.44 19.22 -11.54
C LEU A 128 -11.35 19.10 -13.08
N ALA A 129 -11.28 20.21 -13.82
CA ALA A 129 -10.95 20.18 -15.24
C ALA A 129 -9.52 19.64 -15.47
N ASP A 130 -8.54 20.10 -14.68
CA ASP A 130 -7.17 19.59 -14.73
C ASP A 130 -7.13 18.09 -14.41
N ALA A 131 -7.93 17.65 -13.43
CA ALA A 131 -8.06 16.23 -13.09
C ALA A 131 -8.58 15.38 -14.26
N VAL A 132 -9.60 15.86 -14.97
CA VAL A 132 -10.15 15.16 -16.14
C VAL A 132 -9.09 15.06 -17.25
N ALA A 133 -8.38 16.17 -17.53
CA ALA A 133 -7.30 16.19 -18.51
C ALA A 133 -6.18 15.20 -18.13
N GLU A 134 -5.78 15.17 -16.86
CA GLU A 134 -4.77 14.24 -16.37
C GLU A 134 -5.24 12.78 -16.48
N TYR A 135 -6.50 12.49 -16.17
CA TYR A 135 -7.04 11.16 -16.34
C TYR A 135 -6.93 10.68 -17.80
N HIS A 136 -7.23 11.55 -18.78
CA HIS A 136 -7.04 11.22 -20.19
C HIS A 136 -5.57 10.96 -20.54
N ARG A 137 -4.65 11.79 -20.02
CA ARG A 137 -3.21 11.60 -20.19
C ARG A 137 -2.77 10.23 -19.66
N LEU A 138 -3.16 9.89 -18.43
CA LEU A 138 -2.85 8.61 -17.79
C LEU A 138 -3.47 7.42 -18.53
N LYS A 139 -4.69 7.57 -19.05
CA LYS A 139 -5.36 6.53 -19.85
C LYS A 139 -4.64 6.29 -21.18
N ALA A 140 -4.22 7.36 -21.86
CA ALA A 140 -3.46 7.26 -23.09
C ALA A 140 -2.07 6.64 -22.85
N GLU A 141 -1.41 6.99 -21.75
CA GLU A 141 -0.14 6.39 -21.34
C GLU A 141 -0.30 4.89 -21.06
N ALA A 142 -1.35 4.50 -20.33
CA ALA A 142 -1.64 3.10 -20.03
C ALA A 142 -2.01 2.26 -21.26
N ALA A 143 -2.40 2.89 -22.37
CA ALA A 143 -2.73 2.23 -23.63
C ALA A 143 -1.50 1.98 -24.53
N LYS A 144 -0.33 2.53 -24.18
CA LYS A 144 0.89 2.33 -24.97
C LYS A 144 1.36 0.87 -24.89
N PRO A 145 1.84 0.27 -25.99
CA PRO A 145 2.47 -1.05 -25.96
C PRO A 145 3.62 -1.09 -24.95
N GLY A 146 3.69 -2.15 -24.16
CA GLY A 146 4.73 -2.32 -23.14
C GLY A 146 4.55 -1.48 -21.88
N PHE A 147 3.46 -0.72 -21.73
CA PHE A 147 3.18 -0.01 -20.48
C PHE A 147 3.09 -0.99 -19.31
N GLN A 148 3.82 -0.66 -18.24
CA GLN A 148 3.78 -1.38 -16.98
C GLN A 148 3.49 -0.39 -15.84
N SER A 149 2.45 -0.69 -15.07
CA SER A 149 2.12 0.13 -13.90
C SER A 149 3.18 -0.01 -12.81
N GLN A 150 3.51 1.11 -12.15
CA GLN A 150 4.36 1.07 -10.97
C GLN A 150 3.60 0.39 -9.83
N ILE A 151 4.17 -0.68 -9.27
CA ILE A 151 3.65 -1.26 -8.03
C ILE A 151 4.25 -0.49 -6.88
N ALA A 152 3.38 0.07 -6.04
CA ALA A 152 3.81 0.78 -4.85
C ALA A 152 4.67 -0.13 -3.97
N HIS A 153 5.74 0.44 -3.41
CA HIS A 153 6.74 -0.26 -2.61
C HIS A 153 6.10 -1.26 -1.62
N HIS A 154 5.09 -0.84 -0.87
CA HIS A 154 4.43 -1.65 0.15
C HIS A 154 3.68 -2.91 -0.37
N ASN A 155 3.40 -3.02 -1.68
CA ASN A 155 2.72 -4.16 -2.30
C ASN A 155 3.71 -5.25 -2.73
N GLN A 156 4.50 -5.74 -1.77
CA GLN A 156 5.59 -6.69 -1.99
C GLN A 156 5.15 -7.94 -2.76
N PHE A 157 4.01 -8.54 -2.39
CA PHE A 157 3.49 -9.74 -3.07
C PHE A 157 3.19 -9.51 -4.56
N ASN A 158 2.63 -8.36 -4.92
CA ASN A 158 2.31 -8.08 -6.31
C ASN A 158 3.60 -7.86 -7.12
N GLN A 159 4.61 -7.22 -6.53
CA GLN A 159 5.93 -7.07 -7.16
C GLN A 159 6.59 -8.44 -7.33
N TYR A 160 6.65 -9.25 -6.27
CA TYR A 160 7.16 -10.62 -6.30
C TYR A 160 6.46 -11.45 -7.38
N THR A 161 5.13 -11.38 -7.46
CA THR A 161 4.34 -12.12 -8.46
C THR A 161 4.75 -11.74 -9.88
N ARG A 162 4.92 -10.43 -10.14
CA ARG A 162 5.31 -9.97 -11.47
C ARG A 162 6.71 -10.46 -11.83
N ASP A 163 7.67 -10.27 -10.93
CA ASP A 163 9.07 -10.60 -11.18
C ASP A 163 9.24 -12.11 -11.35
N PHE A 164 8.58 -12.90 -10.49
CA PHE A 164 8.56 -14.36 -10.58
C PHE A 164 7.99 -14.85 -11.92
N LEU A 165 6.82 -14.36 -12.34
CA LEU A 165 6.19 -14.83 -13.59
C LEU A 165 6.90 -14.31 -14.84
N ALA A 166 7.60 -13.18 -14.75
CA ALA A 166 8.43 -12.68 -15.84
C ALA A 166 9.66 -13.58 -16.08
N ASP A 167 10.30 -14.05 -15.01
CA ASP A 167 11.46 -14.94 -15.09
C ASP A 167 11.07 -16.42 -15.32
N ASN A 168 9.81 -16.80 -15.07
CA ASN A 168 9.33 -18.18 -15.14
C ASN A 168 7.99 -18.28 -15.92
N PRO A 169 8.00 -18.09 -17.25
CA PRO A 169 6.79 -18.03 -18.07
C PRO A 169 5.99 -19.34 -18.13
N GLU A 170 6.62 -20.47 -17.77
CA GLU A 170 5.97 -21.79 -17.69
C GLU A 170 5.25 -22.03 -16.36
N LYS A 171 5.49 -21.20 -15.35
CA LYS A 171 4.91 -21.36 -14.00
C LYS A 171 3.60 -20.60 -13.84
N GLY A 172 2.81 -21.04 -12.86
CA GLY A 172 1.51 -20.48 -12.55
C GLY A 172 1.45 -19.78 -11.19
N MET A 173 0.28 -19.22 -10.90
CA MET A 173 -0.01 -18.64 -9.58
C MET A 173 0.02 -19.67 -8.43
N GLY A 174 0.02 -20.97 -8.72
CA GLY A 174 0.27 -22.01 -7.71
C GLY A 174 1.72 -21.93 -7.20
N ASP A 175 2.68 -21.90 -8.12
CA ASP A 175 4.10 -21.78 -7.82
C ASP A 175 4.43 -20.46 -7.13
N VAL A 176 3.88 -19.34 -7.62
CA VAL A 176 4.02 -18.04 -6.96
C VAL A 176 3.64 -18.12 -5.49
N ARG A 177 2.49 -18.75 -5.17
CA ARG A 177 2.03 -18.86 -3.78
C ARG A 177 2.91 -19.79 -2.94
N LYS A 178 3.42 -20.88 -3.53
CA LYS A 178 4.35 -21.81 -2.89
C LYS A 178 5.64 -21.08 -2.48
N TYR A 179 6.35 -20.51 -3.45
CA TYR A 179 7.65 -19.87 -3.19
C TYR A 179 7.52 -18.57 -2.39
N TRP A 180 6.44 -17.80 -2.58
CA TRP A 180 6.15 -16.65 -1.72
C TRP A 180 5.96 -17.05 -0.25
N ALA A 181 5.33 -18.20 0.02
CA ALA A 181 5.17 -18.68 1.40
C ALA A 181 6.53 -19.02 2.03
N LEU A 182 7.40 -19.71 1.29
CA LEU A 182 8.77 -20.04 1.71
C LEU A 182 9.61 -18.77 1.93
N LYS A 183 9.60 -17.85 0.97
CA LYS A 183 10.35 -16.58 1.03
C LYS A 183 10.01 -15.75 2.26
N ARG A 184 8.73 -15.66 2.61
CA ARG A 184 8.25 -14.87 3.76
C ARG A 184 8.61 -15.47 5.12
N ASP A 185 8.95 -16.75 5.15
CA ASP A 185 9.41 -17.42 6.36
C ASP A 185 10.92 -17.25 6.57
N MET A 186 11.60 -16.52 5.67
CA MET A 186 12.98 -16.09 5.80
C MET A 186 13.09 -14.60 6.17
N PRO A 187 14.16 -14.19 6.86
CA PRO A 187 14.43 -12.79 7.11
C PRO A 187 14.90 -12.10 5.81
N SER A 188 14.70 -10.80 5.77
CA SER A 188 15.29 -9.89 4.79
C SER A 188 16.15 -8.88 5.54
N GLU A 189 17.08 -8.22 4.85
CA GLU A 189 17.94 -7.21 5.47
C GLU A 189 17.14 -5.96 5.89
N ASP A 190 16.17 -5.56 5.08
CA ASP A 190 15.45 -4.29 5.17
C ASP A 190 13.92 -4.45 5.26
N GLY A 191 13.42 -5.68 5.41
CA GLY A 191 11.98 -5.97 5.43
C GLY A 191 11.35 -6.14 4.05
N ARG A 192 12.17 -6.25 2.99
CA ARG A 192 11.73 -6.45 1.62
C ARG A 192 11.91 -7.89 1.20
N HIS A 193 10.79 -8.55 0.92
CA HIS A 193 10.74 -9.88 0.33
C HIS A 193 10.58 -9.73 -1.18
N VAL A 194 11.70 -9.71 -1.89
CA VAL A 194 11.79 -9.59 -3.35
C VAL A 194 12.13 -10.96 -3.94
N TYR A 195 11.61 -11.23 -5.14
CA TYR A 195 11.91 -12.45 -5.86
C TYR A 195 13.41 -12.54 -6.19
N ASP A 196 14.00 -13.71 -5.96
CA ASP A 196 15.31 -14.11 -6.47
C ASP A 196 15.19 -15.47 -7.18
N ARG A 197 16.04 -15.74 -8.17
CA ARG A 197 16.05 -17.04 -8.87
C ARG A 197 16.33 -18.20 -7.90
N SER A 198 17.15 -17.97 -6.88
CA SER A 198 17.43 -18.95 -5.83
C SER A 198 16.19 -19.30 -4.99
N ASP A 199 15.08 -18.53 -5.09
CA ASP A 199 13.85 -18.87 -4.38
C ASP A 199 13.28 -20.22 -4.86
N LEU A 200 13.61 -20.66 -6.08
CA LEU A 200 13.24 -21.98 -6.59
C LEU A 200 13.96 -23.13 -5.89
N ASP A 201 15.08 -22.86 -5.23
CA ASP A 201 15.87 -23.83 -4.48
C ASP A 201 15.39 -23.97 -3.02
N LEU A 202 14.32 -23.25 -2.63
CA LEU A 202 13.72 -23.33 -1.28
C LEU A 202 12.83 -24.56 -1.07
N ASP A 203 12.58 -25.35 -2.11
CA ASP A 203 11.75 -26.56 -2.09
C ASP A 203 12.48 -27.78 -1.53
#